data_AF-A0A0S7X0I0-F1
#
_entry.id   AF-A0A0S7X0I0-F1
#
_cell.length_a   1.000
_cell.length_b   1.000
_cell.length_c   1.000
_cell.angle_alpha   90.00
_cell.angle_beta   90.00
_cell.angle_gamma   90.00
#
_symmetry.space_group_name_H-M   'P 1'
#
loop_
_entity.id
_entity.type
_entity.pdbx_description
1 polymer ?
#
loop_
_entity_poly.entity_id
_entity_poly.type
_entity_poly.pdbx_seq_one_letter_code
_entity_poly.pdbx_strand_id
1 'polypeptide(L)'
;MKEKRVLVIGLDCVTPQLLFDQWLDQLPTIKKLVSSSTYGPLKSCIPPITVPAWACMTTSKNPGRLGIYGFRNRFDYSYDGLTIATNQEIKDDRIWNILSQAGKKVILVGVPQTYPPKPANGYM
;
A
#
# COMPACT_ATOMS: atom_id res chain seq x y z
N MET A 1 7.95 -29.83 -5.85
CA MET A 1 8.54 -28.57 -5.34
C MET A 1 7.49 -27.82 -4.54
N LYS A 2 7.86 -27.22 -3.39
CA LYS A 2 6.90 -26.44 -2.60
C LYS A 2 6.54 -25.17 -3.37
N GLU A 3 5.26 -24.80 -3.43
CA GLU A 3 4.84 -23.56 -4.08
C GLU A 3 5.55 -22.36 -3.44
N LYS A 4 6.11 -21.49 -4.27
CA LYS A 4 6.72 -20.23 -3.81
C LYS A 4 5.61 -19.28 -3.37
N ARG A 5 5.74 -18.73 -2.16
CA ARG A 5 4.83 -17.72 -1.61
C ARG A 5 5.56 -16.38 -1.54
N VAL A 6 4.81 -15.29 -1.70
CA VAL A 6 5.32 -13.92 -1.59
C VAL A 6 4.66 -13.26 -0.39
N LEU A 7 5.45 -12.56 0.41
CA LEU A 7 4.98 -11.73 1.52
C LEU A 7 5.45 -10.29 1.27
N VAL A 8 4.51 -9.35 1.36
CA VAL A 8 4.79 -7.91 1.28
C VAL A 8 4.44 -7.29 2.63
N ILE A 9 5.40 -6.60 3.23
CA ILE A 9 5.23 -5.90 4.51
C ILE A 9 5.46 -4.42 4.23
N GLY A 10 4.48 -3.58 4.56
CA GLY A 10 4.65 -2.14 4.57
C GLY A 10 4.77 -1.63 6.00
N LEU A 11 5.81 -0.83 6.27
CA LEU A 11 6.00 -0.14 7.55
C LEU A 11 5.55 1.31 7.37
N ASP A 12 4.38 1.67 7.88
CA ASP A 12 3.85 3.02 7.73
C ASP A 12 4.63 4.03 8.58
N CYS A 13 4.81 5.24 8.06
CA CYS A 13 5.58 6.32 8.69
C CYS A 13 7.05 5.99 9.04
N VAL A 14 7.65 4.94 8.47
CA VAL A 14 9.07 4.62 8.69
C VAL A 14 9.94 5.31 7.65
N THR A 15 10.58 6.41 8.02
CA THR A 15 11.48 7.13 7.13
C THR A 15 12.82 6.38 6.96
N PRO A 16 13.40 6.33 5.75
CA PRO A 16 14.65 5.61 5.49
C PRO A 16 15.81 6.03 6.39
N GLN A 17 15.91 7.32 6.73
CA GLN A 17 17.01 7.86 7.54
C GLN A 17 17.02 7.27 8.95
N LEU A 18 15.85 7.08 9.56
CA LEU A 18 15.78 6.47 10.89
C LEU A 18 16.05 4.96 10.79
N LEU A 19 15.42 4.29 9.82
CA LEU A 19 15.53 2.83 9.67
C LEU A 19 16.96 2.38 9.34
N PHE A 20 17.57 2.98 8.33
CA PHE A 20 18.86 2.54 7.79
C PHE A 20 20.04 3.19 8.48
N ASP A 21 19.95 4.46 8.88
CA ASP A 21 21.12 5.20 9.40
C ASP A 21 21.21 5.15 10.93
N GLN A 22 20.09 5.17 11.65
CA GLN A 22 20.08 5.26 13.12
C GLN A 22 19.79 3.92 13.82
N TRP A 23 18.85 3.14 13.29
CA TRP A 23 18.30 1.98 14.02
C TRP A 23 18.72 0.63 13.48
N LEU A 24 19.34 0.55 12.30
CA LEU A 24 19.60 -0.72 11.63
C LEU A 24 20.38 -1.71 12.51
N ASP A 25 21.38 -1.23 13.25
CA ASP A 25 22.19 -2.05 14.17
C ASP A 25 21.41 -2.61 15.36
N GLN A 26 20.30 -1.98 15.72
CA GLN A 26 19.40 -2.39 16.80
C GLN A 26 18.27 -3.30 16.30
N LEU A 27 18.13 -3.49 14.99
CA LEU A 27 17.04 -4.23 14.34
C LEU A 27 17.58 -5.50 13.66
N PRO A 28 17.90 -6.57 14.42
CA PRO A 28 18.64 -7.73 13.90
C PRO A 28 17.94 -8.42 12.72
N THR A 29 16.61 -8.49 12.74
CA THR A 29 15.81 -9.07 11.64
C THR A 29 15.92 -8.23 10.37
N ILE A 30 15.77 -6.91 10.47
CA ILE A 30 15.87 -6.00 9.32
C ILE A 30 17.31 -5.98 8.79
N LYS A 31 18.30 -5.90 9.67
CA LYS A 31 19.72 -5.95 9.32
C LYS A 31 20.07 -7.20 8.52
N LYS A 32 19.58 -8.37 8.92
CA LYS A 32 19.76 -9.63 8.20
C LYS A 32 19.08 -9.63 6.81
N LEU A 33 17.88 -9.06 6.71
CA LEU A 33 17.19 -8.93 5.42
C LEU A 33 17.99 -8.03 4.47
N VAL A 34 18.41 -6.85 4.95
CA VAL A 34 19.18 -5.88 4.18
C VAL A 34 20.51 -6.47 3.70
N SER A 35 21.24 -7.19 4.55
CA SER A 35 22.56 -7.76 4.19
C SER A 35 22.50 -8.93 3.19
N SER A 36 21.31 -9.50 2.95
CA SER A 36 21.10 -10.65 2.07
C SER A 36 20.11 -10.38 0.92
N SER A 37 19.78 -9.10 0.68
CA SER A 37 18.82 -8.68 -0.35
C SER A 37 19.31 -7.46 -1.13
N THR A 38 18.49 -7.00 -2.07
CA THR A 38 18.68 -5.74 -2.77
C THR A 38 17.74 -4.69 -2.18
N TYR A 39 18.29 -3.53 -1.81
CA TYR A 39 17.54 -2.41 -1.28
C TYR A 39 18.07 -1.09 -1.85
N GLY A 40 17.26 -0.05 -1.80
CA GLY A 40 17.62 1.27 -2.31
C GLY A 40 16.51 2.29 -2.08
N PRO A 41 16.78 3.57 -2.39
CA PRO A 41 15.79 4.62 -2.24
C PRO A 41 14.59 4.39 -3.17
N LEU A 42 13.38 4.55 -2.64
CA LEU A 42 12.13 4.49 -3.39
C LEU A 42 11.40 5.82 -3.31
N LYS A 43 11.01 6.37 -4.47
CA LYS A 43 10.20 7.58 -4.53
C LYS A 43 8.74 7.23 -4.29
N SER A 44 8.12 7.89 -3.31
CA SER A 44 6.68 7.77 -3.05
C SER A 44 5.84 8.53 -4.10
N CYS A 45 4.52 8.38 -4.04
CA CYS A 45 3.60 9.24 -4.78
C CYS A 45 3.59 10.67 -4.24
N ILE A 46 3.00 11.59 -5.00
CA ILE A 46 2.75 12.97 -4.56
C ILE A 46 1.23 13.19 -4.55
N PRO A 47 0.59 13.47 -3.40
CA PRO A 47 1.21 13.67 -2.08
C PRO A 47 1.60 12.35 -1.38
N PRO A 48 2.69 12.32 -0.58
CA PRO A 48 3.18 11.13 0.11
C PRO A 48 2.44 10.88 1.44
N ILE A 49 1.11 10.78 1.39
CA ILE A 49 0.24 10.52 2.54
C ILE A 49 -0.17 9.05 2.52
N THR A 50 -0.40 8.42 3.69
CA THR A 50 -0.78 7.00 3.82
C THR A 50 -1.84 6.58 2.79
N VAL A 51 -3.02 7.20 2.79
CA VAL A 51 -4.13 6.78 1.91
C VAL A 51 -3.73 6.74 0.41
N PRO A 52 -3.22 7.84 -0.21
CA PRO A 52 -2.79 7.78 -1.60
C PRO A 52 -1.58 6.86 -1.83
N ALA A 53 -0.59 6.82 -0.93
CA ALA A 53 0.62 6.01 -1.11
C ALA A 53 0.30 4.51 -1.19
N TRP A 54 -0.53 4.01 -0.26
CA TRP A 54 -0.93 2.61 -0.23
C TRP A 54 -1.87 2.26 -1.40
N ALA A 55 -2.77 3.16 -1.78
CA ALA A 55 -3.64 2.97 -2.94
C ALA A 55 -2.83 2.91 -4.25
N CYS A 56 -1.85 3.80 -4.42
CA CYS A 56 -0.95 3.80 -5.58
C CYS A 56 -0.12 2.52 -5.64
N MET A 57 0.50 2.13 -4.52
CA MET A 57 1.30 0.90 -4.41
C MET A 57 0.50 -0.35 -4.80
N THR A 58 -0.77 -0.42 -4.40
CA THR A 58 -1.60 -1.63 -4.60
C THR A 58 -2.29 -1.69 -5.95
N THR A 59 -2.44 -0.56 -6.66
CA THR A 59 -3.10 -0.47 -7.98
C THR A 59 -2.13 -0.21 -9.14
N SER A 60 -0.88 0.15 -8.84
CA SER A 60 0.08 0.69 -9.81
C SER A 60 -0.42 1.94 -10.56
N LYS A 61 -1.32 2.72 -9.93
CA LYS A 61 -1.83 4.00 -10.47
C LYS A 61 -1.27 5.17 -9.67
N ASN A 62 -1.39 6.38 -10.22
CA ASN A 62 -1.02 7.61 -9.53
C ASN A 62 -2.25 8.28 -8.86
N PRO A 63 -2.05 9.23 -7.93
CA PRO A 63 -3.14 9.91 -7.23
C PRO A 63 -4.16 10.59 -8.15
N GLY A 64 -3.72 11.14 -9.28
CA GLY A 64 -4.59 11.78 -10.26
C GLY A 64 -5.55 10.81 -10.96
N ARG A 65 -5.08 9.61 -11.29
CA ARG A 65 -5.93 8.53 -11.84
C ARG A 65 -6.92 8.02 -10.80
N LEU A 66 -6.50 7.92 -9.54
CA LEU A 66 -7.33 7.39 -8.46
C LEU A 66 -8.31 8.43 -7.89
N GLY A 67 -8.04 9.72 -8.08
CA GLY A 67 -8.81 10.81 -7.48
C GLY A 67 -8.66 10.92 -5.96
N ILE A 68 -7.55 10.40 -5.41
CA ILE A 68 -7.32 10.31 -3.96
C ILE A 68 -6.02 11.01 -3.63
N TYR A 69 -6.10 12.03 -2.77
CA TYR A 69 -4.99 12.90 -2.39
C TYR A 69 -4.76 12.94 -0.87
N GLY A 70 -5.62 12.31 -0.09
CA GLY A 70 -5.49 12.22 1.36
C GLY A 70 -6.62 11.41 1.99
N PHE A 71 -6.77 11.54 3.31
CA PHE A 71 -7.85 10.90 4.06
C PHE A 71 -9.22 11.50 3.75
N ARG A 72 -9.27 12.78 3.37
CA ARG A 72 -10.46 13.45 2.86
C ARG A 72 -10.15 14.06 1.50
N ASN A 73 -11.09 13.96 0.58
CA ASN A 73 -10.99 14.52 -0.76
C ASN A 73 -12.24 15.34 -1.05
N ARG A 74 -12.13 16.27 -2.00
CA ARG A 74 -13.31 16.98 -2.49
C ARG A 74 -14.09 16.01 -3.38
N PHE A 75 -15.38 15.87 -3.10
CA PHE A 75 -16.30 15.11 -3.95
C PHE A 75 -16.65 15.90 -5.22
N ASP A 76 -16.63 17.24 -5.13
CA ASP A 76 -16.95 18.17 -6.22
C ASP A 76 -15.99 19.37 -6.23
N TYR A 77 -16.34 20.43 -6.96
CA TYR A 77 -15.55 21.67 -7.03
C TYR A 77 -15.89 22.68 -5.91
N SER A 78 -16.80 22.35 -4.97
CA SER A 78 -17.19 23.22 -3.86
C SER A 78 -16.16 23.17 -2.73
N TYR A 79 -16.05 24.23 -1.92
CA TYR A 79 -15.09 24.27 -0.81
C TYR A 79 -15.54 23.48 0.42
N ASP A 80 -16.84 23.18 0.51
CA ASP A 80 -17.43 22.50 1.67
C ASP A 80 -17.65 21.00 1.44
N GLY A 81 -17.60 20.53 0.20
CA GLY A 81 -17.84 19.14 -0.21
C GLY A 81 -16.68 18.17 0.07
N LEU A 82 -16.18 18.10 1.30
CA LEU A 82 -15.15 17.15 1.71
C LEU A 82 -15.75 15.81 2.17
N THR A 83 -15.29 14.71 1.58
CA THR A 83 -15.69 13.35 1.94
C THR A 83 -14.49 12.51 2.37
N ILE A 84 -14.74 11.48 3.19
CA ILE A 84 -13.69 10.52 3.60
C ILE A 84 -13.40 9.60 2.43
N ALA A 85 -12.11 9.40 2.12
CA ALA A 85 -11.68 8.47 1.09
C ALA A 85 -11.92 7.02 1.54
N THR A 86 -12.79 6.31 0.83
CA THR A 86 -13.05 4.88 1.07
C THR A 86 -12.54 4.02 -0.08
N ASN A 87 -12.67 2.70 0.04
CA ASN A 87 -12.35 1.75 -1.02
C ASN A 87 -13.38 1.78 -2.18
N GLN A 88 -14.49 2.49 -2.02
CA GLN A 88 -15.50 2.61 -3.08
C GLN A 88 -15.00 3.44 -4.27
N GLU A 89 -14.11 4.39 -4.02
CA GLU A 89 -13.51 5.31 -4.99
C GLU A 89 -12.48 4.61 -5.87
N ILE A 90 -11.88 3.50 -5.41
CA ILE A 90 -10.94 2.71 -6.20
C ILE A 90 -11.70 1.84 -7.19
N LYS A 91 -11.64 2.21 -8.47
CA LYS A 91 -12.24 1.46 -9.59
C LYS A 91 -11.25 0.55 -10.32
N ASP A 92 -9.96 0.87 -10.27
CA ASP A 92 -8.92 0.05 -10.87
C ASP A 92 -8.65 -1.22 -10.02
N ASP A 93 -8.22 -2.29 -10.68
CA ASP A 93 -7.85 -3.52 -10.00
C ASP A 93 -6.61 -3.33 -9.13
N ARG A 94 -6.69 -3.86 -7.91
CA ARG A 94 -5.54 -3.99 -7.02
C ARG A 94 -4.83 -5.31 -7.25
N ILE A 95 -3.59 -5.41 -6.80
CA ILE A 95 -2.75 -6.61 -6.97
C ILE A 95 -3.45 -7.89 -6.49
N TRP A 96 -4.22 -7.83 -5.39
CA TRP A 96 -4.96 -8.98 -4.90
C TRP A 96 -6.18 -9.35 -5.76
N ASN A 97 -6.81 -8.38 -6.46
CA ASN A 97 -7.86 -8.68 -7.43
C ASN A 97 -7.27 -9.47 -8.59
N ILE A 98 -6.15 -8.99 -9.14
CA ILE A 98 -5.41 -9.62 -10.25
C ILE A 98 -4.99 -11.04 -9.87
N LEU A 99 -4.40 -11.22 -8.69
CA LEU A 99 -4.00 -12.53 -8.18
C LEU A 99 -5.21 -13.46 -7.96
N SER A 100 -6.33 -12.93 -7.46
CA SER A 100 -7.56 -13.70 -7.26
C SER A 100 -8.14 -14.18 -8.59
N GLN A 101 -8.19 -13.30 -9.60
CA GLN A 101 -8.63 -13.63 -10.96
C GLN A 101 -7.73 -14.71 -11.59
N ALA A 102 -6.43 -14.71 -11.28
CA ALA A 102 -5.49 -15.75 -11.66
C ALA A 102 -5.56 -17.03 -10.80
N GLY A 103 -6.61 -17.19 -9.98
CA GLY A 103 -6.85 -18.37 -9.14
C GLY A 103 -5.91 -18.50 -7.93
N LYS A 104 -5.14 -17.45 -7.60
CA LYS A 104 -4.22 -17.46 -6.44
C LYS A 104 -4.95 -17.08 -5.15
N LYS A 105 -4.53 -17.70 -4.05
CA LYS A 105 -5.00 -17.33 -2.71
C LYS A 105 -4.24 -16.12 -2.18
N VAL A 106 -4.96 -15.15 -1.64
CA VAL A 106 -4.41 -13.91 -1.07
C VAL A 106 -4.88 -13.70 0.37
N ILE A 107 -4.01 -13.12 1.19
CA ILE A 107 -4.31 -12.75 2.58
C ILE A 107 -3.90 -11.30 2.76
N LEU A 108 -4.83 -10.47 3.22
CA LEU A 108 -4.58 -9.07 3.53
C LEU A 108 -4.74 -8.87 5.03
N VAL A 109 -3.82 -8.11 5.62
CA VAL A 109 -3.86 -7.76 7.05
C VAL A 109 -3.45 -6.30 7.18
N GLY A 110 -4.33 -5.46 7.75
CA GLY A 110 -3.99 -4.08 8.10
C GLY A 110 -3.66 -3.16 6.92
N VAL A 111 -4.10 -3.48 5.69
CA VAL A 111 -3.84 -2.63 4.52
C VAL A 111 -4.74 -1.38 4.56
N PRO A 112 -4.20 -0.15 4.54
CA PRO A 112 -5.00 1.07 4.59
C PRO A 112 -5.98 1.22 3.43
N GLN A 113 -7.07 1.96 3.71
CA GLN A 113 -8.11 2.32 2.74
C GLN A 113 -8.73 1.11 2.01
N THR A 114 -9.00 0.05 2.77
CA THR A 114 -9.68 -1.17 2.29
C THR A 114 -11.15 -1.24 2.70
N TYR A 115 -11.64 -0.36 3.57
CA TYR A 115 -13.07 -0.27 3.91
C TYR A 115 -13.88 0.49 2.86
N PRO A 116 -15.08 0.02 2.45
CA PRO A 116 -15.63 -1.28 2.80
C PRO A 116 -14.84 -2.40 2.09
N PRO A 117 -14.60 -3.55 2.77
CA PRO A 117 -13.89 -4.68 2.19
C PRO A 117 -14.53 -5.13 0.88
N LYS A 118 -13.70 -5.47 -0.11
CA LYS A 118 -14.15 -6.09 -1.36
C LYS A 118 -13.73 -7.56 -1.36
N PRO A 119 -14.52 -8.46 -1.96
CA PRO A 119 -14.15 -9.87 -2.04
C PRO A 119 -12.79 -10.08 -2.71
N ALA A 120 -12.01 -11.02 -2.17
CA ALA A 120 -10.80 -11.54 -2.77
C ALA A 120 -10.78 -13.06 -2.57
N ASN A 121 -10.02 -13.80 -3.39
CA ASN A 121 -9.86 -15.24 -3.25
C ASN A 121 -8.96 -15.55 -2.04
N GLY A 122 -9.53 -15.54 -0.84
CA GLY A 122 -8.82 -15.76 0.42
C GLY A 122 -9.41 -14.93 1.56
N TYR A 123 -8.55 -14.22 2.30
CA TYR A 123 -8.95 -13.51 3.52
C TYR A 123 -8.56 -12.03 3.46
N MET A 124 -9.49 -11.17 3.86
CA MET A 124 -9.33 -9.72 4.01
C MET A 124 -9.87 -9.28 5.37
#